data_AF-A0A4C2AF17-F1
#
_entry.id   AF-A0A4C2AF17-F1
#
_cell.length_a   1.000
_cell.length_b   1.000
_cell.length_c   1.000
_cell.angle_alpha   90.00
_cell.angle_beta   90.00
_cell.angle_gamma   90.00
#
_symmetry.space_group_name_H-M   'P 1'
#
loop_
_entity.id
_entity.type
_entity.pdbx_description
1 polymer ?
#
loop_
_entity_poly.entity_id
_entity_poly.type
_entity_poly.pdbx_seq_one_letter_code
_entity_poly.pdbx_strand_id
1 'polypeptide(L)'
;MSKVHEVILADRRLKLSEIADSVSISKERVHHNLSKELYMKKLFACWVRLLTLDQKQIRMQDFQHCLNHFKSNKMEYLQRFITTDVTWVHHYTPESKIQSSGQKLGVGAKAVK
;
A
#
# COMPACT_ATOMS: atom_id res chain seq x y z
N MET A 1 -26.50 -11.87 -10.91
CA MET A 1 -25.05 -11.75 -10.68
C MET A 1 -24.35 -12.71 -11.63
N SER A 2 -23.23 -12.33 -12.26
CA SER A 2 -22.52 -13.25 -13.15
C SER A 2 -21.70 -14.25 -12.33
N LYS A 3 -21.52 -15.47 -12.84
CA LYS A 3 -20.72 -16.52 -12.17
C LYS A 3 -19.27 -16.07 -11.90
N VAL A 4 -18.72 -15.25 -12.79
CA VAL A 4 -17.41 -14.60 -12.61
C VAL A 4 -17.42 -13.68 -11.38
N HIS A 5 -18.48 -12.90 -11.18
CA HIS A 5 -18.60 -12.00 -10.03
C HIS A 5 -18.62 -12.76 -8.70
N GLU A 6 -19.34 -13.88 -8.63
CA GLU A 6 -19.42 -14.71 -7.43
C GLU A 6 -18.06 -15.32 -7.04
N VAL A 7 -17.31 -15.84 -8.02
CA VAL A 7 -15.97 -16.39 -7.81
C VAL A 7 -15.01 -15.35 -7.24
N ILE A 8 -15.06 -14.12 -7.75
CA ILE A 8 -14.18 -13.03 -7.28
C ILE A 8 -14.57 -12.55 -5.88
N LEU A 9 -15.87 -12.50 -5.56
CA LEU A 9 -16.31 -12.13 -4.22
C LEU A 9 -15.90 -13.15 -3.17
N ALA A 10 -15.82 -14.44 -3.54
CA ALA A 10 -15.28 -15.50 -2.69
C ALA A 10 -13.76 -15.35 -2.48
N ASP A 11 -12.99 -15.15 -3.56
CA ASP A 11 -11.55 -14.86 -3.46
C ASP A 11 -11.08 -13.83 -4.51
N ARG A 12 -10.67 -12.66 -4.02
CA ARG A 12 -10.19 -11.54 -4.86
C ARG A 12 -8.73 -11.69 -5.29
N ARG A 13 -8.02 -12.71 -4.81
CA ARG A 13 -6.59 -12.95 -5.10
C ARG A 13 -6.36 -13.90 -6.27
N LEU A 14 -7.44 -14.43 -6.85
CA LEU A 14 -7.39 -15.34 -7.98
C LEU A 14 -6.76 -14.69 -9.22
N LYS A 15 -5.98 -15.49 -9.94
CA LYS A 15 -5.44 -15.15 -11.26
C LYS A 15 -6.55 -15.25 -12.31
N LEU A 16 -6.39 -14.50 -13.39
CA LEU A 16 -7.29 -14.54 -14.53
C LEU A 16 -7.48 -15.96 -15.10
N SER A 17 -6.42 -16.78 -15.08
CA SER A 17 -6.49 -18.19 -15.48
C SER A 17 -7.35 -19.03 -14.55
N GLU A 18 -7.20 -18.87 -13.24
CA GLU A 18 -7.96 -19.65 -12.25
C GLU A 18 -9.47 -19.33 -12.33
N ILE A 19 -9.80 -18.06 -12.63
CA ILE A 19 -11.18 -17.64 -12.88
C ILE A 19 -11.70 -18.23 -14.21
N ALA A 20 -10.88 -18.20 -15.27
CA ALA A 20 -11.23 -18.80 -16.56
C ALA A 20 -11.49 -20.31 -16.44
N ASP A 21 -10.64 -21.03 -15.71
CA ASP A 21 -10.74 -22.46 -15.51
C ASP A 21 -11.97 -22.82 -14.66
N SER A 22 -12.23 -22.07 -13.58
CA SER A 22 -13.39 -22.31 -12.68
C SER A 22 -14.75 -22.02 -13.32
N VAL A 23 -14.83 -21.07 -14.25
CA VAL A 23 -16.08 -20.72 -14.96
C VAL A 23 -16.14 -21.36 -16.36
N SER A 24 -15.06 -22.04 -16.81
CA SER A 24 -14.92 -22.63 -18.15
C SER A 24 -15.15 -21.62 -19.28
N ILE A 25 -14.57 -20.42 -19.15
CA ILE A 25 -14.66 -19.31 -20.12
C ILE A 25 -13.24 -18.92 -20.54
N SER A 26 -13.07 -18.38 -21.76
CA SER A 26 -11.75 -17.87 -22.19
C SER A 26 -11.24 -16.71 -21.32
N LYS A 27 -9.92 -16.60 -21.17
CA LYS A 27 -9.28 -15.55 -20.36
C LYS A 27 -9.64 -14.15 -20.85
N GLU A 28 -9.75 -13.98 -22.17
CA GLU A 28 -10.12 -12.73 -22.83
C GLU A 28 -11.53 -12.33 -22.43
N ARG A 29 -12.47 -13.28 -22.41
CA ARG A 29 -13.85 -13.02 -22.02
C ARG A 29 -13.95 -12.74 -20.53
N VAL A 30 -13.19 -13.41 -19.68
CA VAL A 30 -13.11 -13.05 -18.24
C VAL A 30 -12.57 -11.63 -18.08
N HIS A 31 -11.51 -11.25 -18.81
CA HIS A 31 -10.94 -9.91 -18.75
C HIS A 31 -11.93 -8.83 -19.22
N HIS A 32 -12.70 -9.11 -20.28
CA HIS A 32 -13.76 -8.24 -20.76
C HIS A 32 -14.86 -8.08 -19.71
N ASN A 33 -15.37 -9.17 -19.13
CA ASN A 33 -16.36 -9.10 -18.05
C ASN A 33 -15.84 -8.26 -16.87
N LEU A 34 -14.61 -8.49 -16.44
CA LEU A 34 -13.99 -7.75 -15.33
C LEU A 34 -13.93 -6.24 -15.61
N SER A 35 -13.42 -5.86 -16.78
CA SER A 35 -13.05 -4.47 -17.05
C SER A 35 -14.19 -3.65 -17.65
N LYS A 36 -15.10 -4.28 -18.41
CA LYS A 36 -16.15 -3.61 -19.18
C LYS A 36 -17.54 -3.77 -18.57
N GLU A 37 -17.86 -4.96 -18.05
CA GLU A 37 -19.19 -5.23 -17.48
C GLU A 37 -19.23 -4.94 -15.97
N LEU A 38 -18.20 -5.39 -15.23
CA LEU A 38 -18.11 -5.24 -13.78
C LEU A 38 -17.32 -3.99 -13.34
N TYR A 39 -16.66 -3.31 -14.29
CA TYR A 39 -15.82 -2.12 -14.03
C TYR A 39 -14.78 -2.31 -12.92
N MET A 40 -14.30 -3.53 -12.72
CA MET A 40 -13.32 -3.88 -11.71
C MET A 40 -11.91 -3.52 -12.16
N LYS A 41 -11.10 -3.01 -11.25
CA LYS A 41 -9.69 -2.70 -11.47
C LYS A 41 -8.82 -3.66 -10.67
N LYS A 42 -7.70 -4.06 -11.26
CA LYS A 42 -6.67 -4.81 -10.55
C LYS A 42 -6.04 -3.91 -9.49
N LEU A 43 -6.08 -4.35 -8.24
CA LEU A 43 -5.41 -3.69 -7.13
C LEU A 43 -4.16 -4.48 -6.75
N PHE A 44 -3.12 -3.78 -6.32
CA PHE A 44 -1.93 -4.39 -5.74
C PHE A 44 -2.13 -4.58 -4.24
N ALA A 45 -1.66 -5.71 -3.71
CA ALA A 45 -1.68 -5.93 -2.28
C ALA A 45 -0.65 -5.01 -1.60
N CYS A 46 -1.06 -4.34 -0.53
CA CYS A 46 -0.15 -3.64 0.37
C CYS A 46 0.25 -4.59 1.50
N TRP A 47 1.52 -4.51 1.93
CA TRP A 47 1.99 -5.22 3.10
C TRP A 47 1.39 -4.56 4.34
N VAL A 48 0.46 -5.24 4.99
CA VAL A 48 -0.17 -4.78 6.22
C VAL A 48 0.29 -5.69 7.35
N ARG A 49 0.61 -5.09 8.50
CA ARG A 49 0.95 -5.86 9.72
C ARG A 49 -0.27 -6.66 10.17
N LEU A 50 -0.06 -7.94 10.48
CA LEU A 50 -1.08 -8.76 11.10
C LEU A 50 -1.17 -8.38 12.59
N LEU A 51 -2.28 -7.76 12.98
CA LEU A 51 -2.51 -7.34 14.36
C LEU A 51 -3.26 -8.41 15.16
N THR A 52 -2.89 -8.58 16.43
CA THR A 52 -3.64 -9.41 17.39
C THR A 52 -4.98 -8.74 17.73
N LEU A 53 -5.90 -9.50 18.36
CA LEU A 53 -7.19 -8.95 18.80
C LEU A 53 -6.99 -7.76 19.76
N ASP A 54 -6.11 -7.91 20.74
CA ASP A 54 -5.83 -6.86 21.72
C ASP A 54 -5.23 -5.61 21.05
N GLN A 55 -4.30 -5.77 20.10
CA GLN A 55 -3.73 -4.65 19.35
C GLN A 55 -4.79 -3.90 18.53
N LYS A 56 -5.77 -4.61 17.98
CA LYS A 56 -6.89 -3.98 17.26
C LYS A 56 -7.78 -3.20 18.23
N GLN A 57 -8.07 -3.77 19.39
CA GLN A 57 -8.90 -3.14 20.42
C GLN A 57 -8.24 -1.86 20.94
N ILE A 58 -6.95 -1.92 21.31
CA ILE A 58 -6.18 -0.75 21.75
C ILE A 58 -6.20 0.33 20.66
N ARG A 59 -5.85 -0.01 19.41
CA ARG A 59 -5.91 0.97 18.30
C ARG A 59 -7.30 1.60 18.18
N MET A 60 -8.36 0.80 18.20
CA MET A 60 -9.72 1.32 18.05
C MET A 60 -10.08 2.28 19.17
N GLN A 61 -9.74 1.97 20.42
CA GLN A 61 -9.97 2.83 21.58
C GLN A 61 -9.21 4.15 21.46
N ASP A 62 -7.91 4.08 21.11
CA ASP A 62 -7.06 5.26 20.92
C ASP A 62 -7.61 6.16 19.81
N PHE A 63 -7.96 5.58 18.65
CA PHE A 63 -8.53 6.34 17.54
C PHE A 63 -9.89 6.94 17.87
N GLN A 64 -10.73 6.23 18.63
CA GLN A 64 -12.02 6.76 19.06
C GLN A 64 -11.85 7.95 20.00
N HIS A 65 -10.90 7.87 20.94
CA HIS A 65 -10.56 8.98 21.83
C HIS A 65 -10.07 10.20 21.04
N CYS A 66 -9.10 10.00 20.14
CA CYS A 66 -8.59 11.02 19.23
C CYS A 66 -9.70 11.66 18.38
N LEU A 67 -10.60 10.84 17.81
CA LEU A 67 -11.71 11.31 16.98
C LEU A 67 -12.71 12.15 17.79
N ASN A 68 -13.04 11.74 19.01
CA ASN A 68 -13.93 12.49 19.88
C ASN A 68 -13.32 13.86 20.22
N HIS A 69 -12.03 13.89 20.58
CA HIS A 69 -11.34 15.14 20.88
C HIS A 69 -11.25 16.05 19.64
N PHE A 70 -10.99 15.49 18.47
CA PHE A 70 -10.98 16.21 17.20
C PHE A 70 -12.36 16.80 16.87
N LYS A 71 -13.45 16.08 17.13
CA LYS A 71 -14.83 16.57 16.91
C LYS A 71 -15.22 17.68 17.88
N SER A 72 -14.83 17.57 19.15
CA SER A 72 -15.16 18.56 20.18
C SER A 72 -14.40 19.87 20.01
N ASN A 73 -13.10 19.81 19.70
CA ASN A 73 -12.27 21.01 19.53
C ASN A 73 -11.14 20.76 18.52
N LYS A 74 -11.49 20.87 17.24
CA LYS A 74 -10.61 20.56 16.11
C LYS A 74 -9.33 21.41 16.10
N MET A 75 -9.46 22.72 16.29
CA MET A 75 -8.33 23.65 16.12
C MET A 75 -7.30 23.47 17.23
N GLU A 76 -7.75 23.41 18.49
CA GLU A 76 -6.84 23.19 19.63
C GLU A 76 -6.19 21.81 19.58
N TYR A 77 -6.96 20.79 19.19
CA TYR A 77 -6.43 19.43 19.03
C TYR A 77 -5.31 19.38 17.99
N LEU A 78 -5.54 19.92 16.78
CA LEU A 78 -4.53 19.92 15.71
C LEU A 78 -3.29 20.75 16.06
N GLN A 79 -3.43 21.86 16.80
CA GLN A 79 -2.28 22.66 17.24
C GLN A 79 -1.37 21.91 18.21
N ARG A 80 -1.92 20.99 19.00
CA ARG A 80 -1.17 20.20 19.99
C ARG A 80 -0.81 18.80 19.51
N PHE A 81 -1.35 18.35 18.39
CA PHE A 81 -1.15 17.00 17.89
C PHE A 81 0.25 16.86 17.28
N ILE A 82 1.14 16.18 18.00
CA ILE A 82 2.51 15.92 17.54
C ILE A 82 2.58 14.50 16.98
N THR A 83 3.01 14.38 15.73
CA THR A 83 3.35 13.09 15.11
C THR A 83 4.85 12.85 15.19
N THR A 84 5.27 11.63 15.50
CA THR A 84 6.67 11.21 15.39
C THR A 84 6.73 10.01 14.47
N ASP A 85 7.53 10.09 13.42
CA ASP A 85 7.84 8.96 12.55
C ASP A 85 9.26 8.46 12.80
N VAL A 86 9.49 7.18 12.51
CA VAL A 86 10.82 6.57 12.59
C VAL A 86 11.31 6.31 11.17
N THR A 87 12.23 7.16 10.72
CA THR A 87 12.93 6.95 9.45
C THR A 87 14.25 6.22 9.71
N TRP A 88 14.37 5.00 9.19
CA TRP A 88 15.63 4.25 9.22
C TRP A 88 16.57 4.77 8.14
N VAL A 89 17.67 5.42 8.52
CA VAL A 89 18.72 5.86 7.60
C VAL A 89 19.81 4.80 7.57
N HIS A 90 19.89 4.06 6.46
CA HIS A 90 20.93 3.05 6.28
C HIS A 90 22.27 3.74 5.96
N HIS A 91 23.24 3.65 6.88
CA HIS A 91 24.63 4.05 6.60
C HIS A 91 25.36 2.89 5.93
N TYR A 92 25.71 3.06 4.65
CA TYR A 92 26.53 2.11 3.91
C TYR A 92 27.93 2.67 3.74
N THR A 93 28.91 2.04 4.40
CA THR A 93 30.33 2.33 4.17
C THR A 93 30.87 1.34 3.12
N PRO A 94 31.26 1.79 1.92
CA PRO A 94 31.85 0.89 0.93
C PRO A 94 33.26 0.47 1.36
N GLU A 95 33.52 -0.84 1.39
CA GLU A 95 34.79 -1.43 1.81
C GLU A 95 35.83 -1.47 0.67
N SER A 96 35.42 -1.24 -0.57
CA SER A 96 36.31 -1.31 -1.74
C SER A 96 36.12 -0.16 -2.72
N LYS A 97 37.20 0.17 -3.44
CA LYS A 97 37.25 1.21 -4.46
C LYS A 97 36.23 0.98 -5.60
N ILE A 98 35.95 -0.28 -5.93
CA ILE A 98 34.98 -0.68 -6.95
C ILE A 98 33.55 -0.34 -6.48
N GLN A 99 33.22 -0.58 -5.21
CA GLN A 99 31.92 -0.22 -4.64
C GLN A 99 31.71 1.30 -4.53
N SER A 100 32.79 2.09 -4.33
CA SER A 100 32.70 3.56 -4.28
C SER A 100 32.41 4.23 -5.63
N SER A 101 32.69 3.55 -6.74
CA SER A 101 32.60 4.15 -8.09
C SER A 101 31.16 4.34 -8.58
N GLY A 102 30.19 3.61 -8.01
CA GLY A 102 28.75 3.76 -8.30
C GLY A 102 28.05 4.88 -7.52
N GLN A 103 28.73 5.51 -6.55
CA GLN A 103 28.21 6.62 -5.73
C GLN A 103 28.81 7.97 -6.17
N LYS A 104 28.69 8.33 -7.44
CA LYS A 104 28.94 9.71 -7.88
C LYS A 104 27.62 10.37 -8.22
N LEU A 105 27.00 11.00 -7.22
CA LEU A 105 26.03 12.06 -7.47
C LEU A 105 26.81 13.25 -8.05
N GLY A 106 26.55 13.56 -9.32
CA GLY A 106 27.18 14.69 -10.00
C GLY A 106 26.70 16.01 -9.39
N VAL A 107 27.56 16.66 -8.60
CA VAL A 107 27.50 18.10 -8.38
C VAL A 107 28.68 18.70 -9.14
N GLY A 108 28.44 19.05 -10.40
CA GLY A 108 29.39 19.77 -11.23
C GLY A 108 29.40 21.24 -10.83
N ALA A 109 30.34 21.65 -9.97
CA ALA A 109 30.72 23.04 -9.84
C ALA A 109 31.82 23.35 -10.87
N LYS A 110 31.47 24.04 -11.96
CA LYS A 110 32.46 24.68 -12.84
C LYS A 110 32.93 25.96 -12.15
N ALA A 111 34.17 25.97 -11.67
CA ALA A 111 34.86 27.20 -11.34
C ALA A 111 35.43 27.82 -12.63
N VAL A 112 35.02 29.05 -12.90
CA VAL A 112 35.56 29.92 -13.96
C VAL A 112 36.98 30.34 -13.55
N LYS A 113 37.91 30.25 -14.51
CA LYS A 113 39.06 31.15 -14.62
C LYS A 113 39.12 31.65 -16.05
#